data_AF-F9R7G8-F1
#
_entry.id   AF-F9R7G8-F1
#
_cell.length_a   1.000
_cell.length_b   1.000
_cell.length_c   1.000
_cell.angle_alpha   90.00
_cell.angle_beta   90.00
_cell.angle_gamma   90.00
#
_symmetry.space_group_name_H-M   'P 1'
#
loop_
_entity.id
_entity.type
_entity.pdbx_description
1 polymer ?
#
loop_
_entity_poly.entity_id
_entity_poly.type
_entity_poly.pdbx_seq_one_letter_code
_entity_poly.pdbx_strand_id
1 'polypeptide(L)'
;MDTIHTLSELLKNSGCNYQIFDLGRRIKTISNQTFADIEQGQQPYPYPLQRKAHLAIAYWNEAKQPWIWFLKFELDERGLLKQTEVGNFIKYVLEAMGTRLNQEMNEDQQQKLANNPYTFKPAEEKMAVFHSQIRAELNLPCSQYYEHAQHYFSGGLGWEKWQTVGLQGITDMCARLGQEENGVSLRKALKHLPNEPLYATLGALEHVDIKEKLATRIAELARIEIDGQNPDLFLLSAYARALAGANIAISAPLIDAILTHPRLSHQEVLIGIAGRCWHLLANATTAEQFLLRLAQTGNQALFNQLFADLVMLPELRMVLLPLLHSSPSPELANALLKLQQATKA
;
A
#
# COMPACT_ATOMS: atom_id res chain seq x y z
N MET A 1 11.12 37.48 4.49
CA MET A 1 10.44 36.20 4.77
C MET A 1 10.87 35.27 3.67
N ASP A 2 11.59 34.20 4.00
CA ASP A 2 12.03 33.24 3.00
C ASP A 2 10.80 32.60 2.35
N THR A 3 10.77 32.59 1.02
CA THR A 3 9.68 32.02 0.24
C THR A 3 9.69 30.51 0.45
N ILE A 4 8.61 29.98 1.03
CA ILE A 4 8.47 28.53 1.27
C ILE A 4 8.10 27.86 -0.07
N HIS A 5 8.92 26.92 -0.51
CA HIS A 5 8.76 26.25 -1.81
C HIS A 5 8.42 24.77 -1.68
N THR A 6 8.67 24.15 -0.52
CA THR A 6 8.40 22.71 -0.29
C THR A 6 7.54 22.46 0.95
N LEU A 7 6.88 21.31 1.01
CA LEU A 7 6.13 20.84 2.18
C LEU A 7 7.09 20.56 3.34
N SER A 8 8.28 20.03 3.05
CA SER A 8 9.31 19.84 4.08
C SER A 8 9.73 21.15 4.73
N GLU A 9 9.94 22.23 3.96
CA GLU A 9 10.21 23.57 4.50
C GLU A 9 9.05 24.10 5.33
N LEU A 10 7.82 23.95 4.82
CA LEU A 10 6.60 24.40 5.51
C LEU A 10 6.47 23.75 6.91
N LEU A 11 6.66 22.44 6.99
CA LEU A 11 6.56 21.68 8.24
C LEU A 11 7.69 22.02 9.21
N LYS A 12 8.94 22.13 8.72
CA LYS A 12 10.11 22.52 9.53
C LYS A 12 9.96 23.93 10.10
N ASN A 13 9.55 24.89 9.27
CA ASN A 13 9.34 26.28 9.69
C ASN A 13 8.22 26.43 10.71
N SER A 14 7.28 25.48 10.74
CA SER A 14 6.19 25.46 11.72
C SER A 14 6.57 24.86 13.07
N GLY A 15 7.80 24.33 13.21
CA GLY A 15 8.26 23.68 14.44
C GLY A 15 7.60 22.33 14.73
N CYS A 16 7.04 21.68 13.70
CA CYS A 16 6.41 20.37 13.83
C CYS A 16 7.42 19.25 13.56
N ASN A 17 7.31 18.16 14.32
CA ASN A 17 7.87 16.88 13.87
C ASN A 17 6.92 16.30 12.81
N TYR A 18 7.45 15.56 11.85
CA TYR A 18 6.62 14.93 10.81
C TYR A 18 7.23 13.64 10.27
N GLN A 19 6.35 12.79 9.74
CA GLN A 19 6.64 11.53 9.08
C GLN A 19 5.82 11.45 7.80
N ILE A 20 6.46 11.02 6.70
CA ILE A 20 5.83 10.89 5.38
C ILE A 20 5.52 9.42 5.11
N PHE A 21 4.35 9.18 4.53
CA PHE A 21 3.90 7.85 4.15
C PHE A 21 3.36 7.85 2.73
N ASP A 22 3.66 6.80 1.95
CA ASP A 22 2.87 6.43 0.79
C ASP A 22 1.59 5.73 1.26
N LEU A 23 0.47 6.06 0.60
CA LEU A 23 -0.83 5.41 0.75
C LEU A 23 -1.35 4.85 -0.58
N GLY A 24 -0.57 4.93 -1.66
CA GLY A 24 -1.00 4.46 -2.98
C GLY A 24 -1.11 2.95 -2.98
N ARG A 25 0.03 2.27 -2.95
CA ARG A 25 0.09 0.82 -3.04
C ARG A 25 -0.03 0.20 -1.64
N ARG A 26 1.00 0.37 -0.82
CA ARG A 26 1.03 -0.07 0.59
C ARG A 26 1.29 1.14 1.46
N ILE A 27 0.91 1.04 2.73
CA ILE A 27 1.37 2.03 3.71
C ILE A 27 2.87 1.81 3.91
N LYS A 28 3.68 2.77 3.43
CA LYS A 28 5.15 2.71 3.49
C LYS A 28 5.70 4.06 3.92
N THR A 29 6.57 4.06 4.93
CA THR A 29 7.31 5.25 5.34
C THR A 29 8.25 5.69 4.23
N ILE A 30 8.25 6.99 3.92
CA ILE A 30 9.25 7.64 3.07
C ILE A 30 10.10 8.48 4.02
N SER A 31 11.43 8.27 3.99
CA SER A 31 12.31 9.05 4.86
C SER A 31 12.23 10.54 4.52
N ASN A 32 12.35 11.41 5.53
CA ASN A 32 12.28 12.86 5.31
C ASN A 32 13.35 13.36 4.33
N GLN A 33 14.52 12.70 4.28
CA GLN A 33 15.55 13.02 3.27
C GLN A 33 15.10 12.60 1.87
N THR A 34 14.64 11.36 1.70
CA THR A 34 14.13 10.88 0.40
C THR A 34 12.98 11.77 -0.10
N PHE A 35 12.07 12.18 0.79
CA PHE A 35 10.99 13.08 0.43
C PHE A 35 11.50 14.46 0.00
N ALA A 36 12.48 15.04 0.70
CA ALA A 36 13.10 16.29 0.29
C ALA A 36 13.76 16.20 -1.11
N ASP A 37 14.42 15.08 -1.43
CA ASP A 37 15.03 14.85 -2.74
C ASP A 37 13.96 14.74 -3.85
N ILE A 38 12.81 14.12 -3.54
CA ILE A 38 11.64 14.06 -4.44
C ILE A 38 11.06 15.46 -4.68
N GLU A 39 10.91 16.27 -3.62
CA GLU A 39 10.42 17.64 -3.73
C GLU A 39 11.35 18.52 -4.56
N GLN A 40 12.66 18.23 -4.59
CA GLN A 40 13.63 18.93 -5.43
C GLN A 40 13.72 18.36 -6.86
N GLY A 41 12.93 17.33 -7.19
CA GLY A 41 12.97 16.67 -8.49
C GLY A 41 14.26 15.88 -8.76
N GLN A 42 15.03 15.56 -7.71
CA GLN A 42 16.28 14.80 -7.81
C GLN A 42 16.03 13.30 -7.96
N GLN A 43 14.90 12.80 -7.44
CA GLN A 43 14.49 11.40 -7.56
C GLN A 43 12.99 11.29 -7.89
N PRO A 44 12.59 10.24 -8.64
CA PRO A 44 11.19 9.95 -8.88
C PRO A 44 10.47 9.54 -7.59
N TYR A 45 9.16 9.76 -7.55
CA TYR A 45 8.32 9.24 -6.48
C TYR A 45 8.45 7.70 -6.42
N PRO A 46 8.64 7.07 -5.24
CA PRO A 46 9.02 5.65 -5.19
C PRO A 46 7.87 4.70 -5.51
N TYR A 47 6.63 5.09 -5.19
CA TYR A 47 5.47 4.20 -5.20
C TYR A 47 4.28 4.76 -5.99
N PRO A 48 4.48 5.19 -7.26
CA PRO A 48 3.40 5.76 -8.04
C PRO A 48 2.26 4.76 -8.20
N LEU A 49 1.03 5.27 -8.14
CA LEU A 49 -0.18 4.53 -8.49
C LEU A 49 -0.98 5.38 -9.46
N GLN A 50 -1.21 4.86 -10.67
CA GLN A 50 -1.94 5.55 -11.74
C GLN A 50 -1.43 6.98 -11.99
N ARG A 51 -0.10 7.11 -12.10
CA ARG A 51 0.62 8.39 -12.31
C ARG A 51 0.41 9.43 -11.20
N LYS A 52 0.05 9.00 -9.99
CA LYS A 52 -0.17 9.87 -8.83
C LYS A 52 0.68 9.44 -7.64
N ALA A 53 1.18 10.42 -6.90
CA ALA A 53 1.66 10.23 -5.54
C ALA A 53 0.46 10.32 -4.60
N HIS A 54 0.23 9.28 -3.81
CA HIS A 54 -0.78 9.27 -2.75
C HIS A 54 -0.04 9.27 -1.42
N LEU A 55 -0.09 10.39 -0.73
CA LEU A 55 0.72 10.68 0.44
C LEU A 55 -0.16 10.82 1.67
N ALA A 56 0.39 10.43 2.82
CA ALA A 56 -0.02 11.00 4.08
C ALA A 56 1.17 11.66 4.79
N ILE A 57 0.90 12.82 5.38
CA ILE A 57 1.85 13.55 6.20
C ILE A 57 1.26 13.57 7.61
N ALA A 58 1.85 12.78 8.49
CA ALA A 58 1.55 12.86 9.91
C ALA A 58 2.52 13.87 10.53
N TYR A 59 1.99 14.88 11.22
CA TYR A 59 2.80 15.88 11.90
C TYR A 59 2.26 16.16 13.30
N TRP A 60 3.14 16.46 14.24
CA TRP A 60 2.76 16.65 15.65
C TRP A 60 3.68 17.65 16.34
N ASN A 61 3.15 18.25 17.40
CA ASN A 61 3.90 19.06 18.35
C ASN A 61 4.40 18.20 19.52
N GLU A 62 4.95 18.83 20.57
CA GLU A 62 5.47 18.13 21.75
C GLU A 62 4.43 17.24 22.47
N ALA A 63 3.13 17.53 22.34
CA ALA A 63 2.05 16.74 22.92
C ALA A 63 1.79 15.40 22.19
N LYS A 64 2.48 15.13 21.06
CA LYS A 64 2.37 13.91 20.24
C LYS A 64 0.95 13.58 19.78
N GLN A 65 0.07 14.58 19.66
CA GLN A 65 -1.21 14.40 19.00
C GLN A 65 -1.02 14.64 17.50
N PRO A 66 -1.07 13.60 16.64
CA PRO A 66 -0.77 13.75 15.23
C PRO A 66 -1.96 14.35 14.49
N TRP A 67 -1.69 15.42 13.75
CA TRP A 67 -2.52 15.84 12.62
C TRP A 67 -2.06 15.10 11.37
N ILE A 68 -3.00 14.85 10.47
CA ILE A 68 -2.76 14.07 9.26
C ILE A 68 -3.30 14.83 8.07
N TRP A 69 -2.45 15.03 7.07
CA TRP A 69 -2.88 15.39 5.72
C TRP A 69 -2.84 14.19 4.82
N PHE A 70 -3.92 13.97 4.07
CA PHE A 70 -3.97 13.00 2.98
C PHE A 70 -3.92 13.76 1.66
N LEU A 71 -2.79 13.65 0.96
CA LEU A 71 -2.48 14.46 -0.22
C LEU A 71 -2.32 13.59 -1.47
N LYS A 72 -2.74 14.13 -2.61
CA LYS A 72 -2.60 13.50 -3.91
C LYS A 72 -2.09 14.51 -4.93
N PHE A 73 -0.96 14.18 -5.55
CA PHE A 73 -0.33 15.00 -6.60
C PHE A 73 -0.13 14.18 -7.86
N GLU A 74 -0.32 14.82 -9.02
CA GLU A 74 0.01 14.22 -10.30
C GLU A 74 1.53 14.11 -10.46
N LEU A 75 1.95 13.04 -11.14
CA LEU A 75 3.33 12.80 -11.53
C LEU A 75 3.51 13.04 -13.03
N ASP A 76 4.70 13.49 -13.42
CA ASP A 76 5.08 13.54 -14.84
C ASP A 76 5.49 12.14 -15.36
N GLU A 77 5.81 12.03 -16.64
CA GLU A 77 6.24 10.76 -17.27
C GLU A 77 7.55 10.19 -16.69
N ARG A 78 8.37 11.04 -16.06
CA ARG A 78 9.59 10.61 -15.36
C ARG A 78 9.27 10.08 -13.96
N GLY A 79 8.06 10.34 -13.46
CA GLY A 79 7.63 10.00 -12.11
C GLY A 79 7.93 11.09 -11.08
N LEU A 80 8.23 12.32 -11.53
CA LEU A 80 8.50 13.47 -10.65
C LEU A 80 7.20 14.18 -10.27
N LEU A 81 7.16 14.76 -9.07
CA LEU A 81 6.04 15.59 -8.63
C LEU A 81 5.90 16.82 -9.53
N LYS A 82 4.67 17.16 -9.92
CA LYS A 82 4.39 18.43 -10.56
C LYS A 82 4.51 19.57 -9.55
N GLN A 83 5.64 20.26 -9.56
CA GLN A 83 5.99 21.33 -8.62
C GLN A 83 4.93 22.43 -8.51
N THR A 84 4.24 22.74 -9.61
CA THR A 84 3.13 23.70 -9.62
C THR A 84 1.99 23.29 -8.68
N GLU A 85 1.63 22.00 -8.63
CA GLU A 85 0.57 21.50 -7.75
C GLU A 85 0.95 21.58 -6.28
N VAL A 86 2.19 21.20 -5.95
CA VAL A 86 2.75 21.31 -4.60
C VAL A 86 2.80 22.77 -4.15
N GLY A 87 3.31 23.67 -4.99
CA GLY A 87 3.37 25.10 -4.70
C GLY A 87 1.99 25.73 -4.51
N ASN A 88 1.00 25.30 -5.30
CA ASN A 88 -0.38 25.75 -5.12
C ASN A 88 -0.97 25.27 -3.79
N PHE A 89 -0.75 24.01 -3.41
CA PHE A 89 -1.18 23.51 -2.11
C PHE A 89 -0.52 24.28 -0.95
N ILE A 90 0.78 24.57 -1.03
CA ILE A 90 1.47 25.39 -0.02
C ILE A 90 0.83 26.77 0.11
N LYS A 91 0.49 27.43 -1.00
CA LYS A 91 -0.24 28.71 -0.96
C LYS A 91 -1.58 28.58 -0.26
N TYR A 92 -2.38 27.55 -0.59
CA TYR A 92 -3.65 27.29 0.09
C TYR A 92 -3.47 27.11 1.61
N VAL A 93 -2.45 26.36 2.04
CA VAL A 93 -2.15 26.15 3.46
C VAL A 93 -1.78 27.47 4.14
N LEU A 94 -0.90 28.26 3.52
CA LEU A 94 -0.48 29.56 4.05
C LEU A 94 -1.63 30.57 4.14
N GLU A 95 -2.55 30.55 3.17
CA GLU A 95 -3.75 31.40 3.19
C GLU A 95 -4.76 30.96 4.26
N ALA A 96 -4.91 29.65 4.49
CA ALA A 96 -5.87 29.11 5.45
C ALA A 96 -5.36 29.15 6.91
N MET A 97 -4.08 28.88 7.13
CA MET A 97 -3.49 28.68 8.48
C MET A 97 -2.35 29.64 8.81
N GLY A 98 -1.91 30.48 7.88
CA GLY A 98 -0.68 31.26 8.05
C GLY A 98 0.56 30.37 8.09
N THR A 99 1.62 30.85 8.74
CA THR A 99 2.93 30.18 8.79
C THR A 99 3.12 29.26 10.00
N ARG A 100 2.12 29.12 10.89
CA ARG A 100 2.24 28.38 12.15
C ARG A 100 1.25 27.22 12.20
N LEU A 101 1.72 26.02 11.83
CA LEU A 101 0.93 24.79 11.83
C LEU A 101 0.81 24.10 13.21
N ASN A 102 1.41 24.66 14.24
CA ASN A 102 1.50 24.07 15.58
C ASN A 102 0.36 24.46 16.52
N GLN A 103 -0.62 25.24 16.04
CA GLN A 103 -1.80 25.67 16.79
C GLN A 103 -2.97 24.73 16.50
N GLU A 104 -3.86 24.56 17.48
CA GLU A 104 -5.11 23.85 17.25
C GLU A 104 -5.91 24.54 16.14
N MET A 105 -6.26 23.76 15.12
CA MET A 105 -7.09 24.24 14.02
C MET A 105 -8.54 24.31 14.46
N ASN A 106 -9.20 25.45 14.24
CA ASN A 106 -10.64 25.54 14.40
C ASN A 106 -11.38 24.78 13.28
N GLU A 107 -12.68 24.52 13.47
CA GLU A 107 -13.49 23.74 12.52
C GLU A 107 -13.49 24.37 11.11
N ASP A 108 -13.55 25.71 11.01
CA ASP A 108 -13.50 26.43 9.74
C ASP A 108 -12.19 26.21 8.97
N GLN A 109 -11.04 26.22 9.68
CA GLN A 109 -9.73 25.94 9.09
C GLN A 109 -9.65 24.49 8.61
N GLN A 110 -10.11 23.54 9.43
CA GLN A 110 -10.15 22.12 9.05
C GLN A 110 -10.99 21.91 7.79
N GLN A 111 -12.16 22.56 7.71
CA GLN A 111 -13.05 22.43 6.56
C GLN A 111 -12.48 23.07 5.29
N LYS A 112 -11.79 24.21 5.39
CA LYS A 112 -11.08 24.83 4.25
C LYS A 112 -9.97 23.93 3.71
N LEU A 113 -9.21 23.27 4.59
CA LEU A 113 -8.18 22.33 4.17
C LEU A 113 -8.76 21.05 3.60
N ALA A 114 -9.86 20.53 4.15
CA ALA A 114 -10.52 19.34 3.62
C ALA A 114 -11.11 19.55 2.20
N ASN A 115 -11.39 20.79 1.83
CA ASN A 115 -12.05 21.14 0.56
C ASN A 115 -11.09 21.67 -0.52
N ASN A 116 -9.83 21.21 -0.53
CA ASN A 116 -8.87 21.59 -1.58
C ASN A 116 -8.64 20.43 -2.58
N PRO A 117 -8.30 20.72 -3.85
CA PRO A 117 -8.23 19.72 -4.93
C PRO A 117 -7.10 18.70 -4.77
N TYR A 118 -6.16 18.93 -3.85
CA TYR A 118 -5.02 18.07 -3.58
C TYR A 118 -5.26 17.12 -2.42
N THR A 119 -6.37 17.26 -1.69
CA THR A 119 -6.74 16.33 -0.62
C THR A 119 -7.60 15.19 -1.12
N PHE A 120 -7.50 14.03 -0.46
CA PHE A 120 -8.37 12.89 -0.72
C PHE A 120 -8.73 12.17 0.58
N LYS A 121 -9.83 11.43 0.58
CA LYS A 121 -10.20 10.55 1.69
C LYS A 121 -9.81 9.11 1.34
N PRO A 122 -8.85 8.48 2.07
CA PRO A 122 -8.58 7.06 1.93
C PRO A 122 -9.83 6.21 2.20
N ALA A 123 -9.88 5.01 1.63
CA ALA A 123 -10.89 4.02 1.99
C ALA A 123 -10.82 3.70 3.49
N GLU A 124 -11.97 3.38 4.10
CA GLU A 124 -12.09 3.19 5.55
C GLU A 124 -11.11 2.16 6.11
N GLU A 125 -10.91 1.05 5.39
CA GLU A 125 -9.95 0.00 5.75
C GLU A 125 -8.51 0.53 5.81
N LYS A 126 -8.08 1.23 4.76
CA LYS A 126 -6.74 1.81 4.69
C LYS A 126 -6.54 2.90 5.76
N MET A 127 -7.59 3.66 6.05
CA MET A 127 -7.57 4.66 7.12
C MET A 127 -7.43 4.02 8.51
N ALA A 128 -8.16 2.94 8.80
CA ALA A 128 -8.07 2.20 10.06
C ALA A 128 -6.67 1.63 10.29
N VAL A 129 -6.08 1.02 9.24
CA VAL A 129 -4.69 0.53 9.29
C VAL A 129 -3.70 1.68 9.51
N PHE A 130 -3.84 2.76 8.76
CA PHE A 130 -2.95 3.92 8.87
C PHE A 130 -2.96 4.54 10.28
N HIS A 131 -4.14 4.74 10.86
CA HIS A 131 -4.25 5.23 12.24
C HIS A 131 -3.62 4.28 13.25
N SER A 132 -3.81 2.97 13.06
CA SER A 132 -3.20 1.96 13.94
C SER A 132 -1.68 2.00 13.87
N GLN A 133 -1.11 2.14 12.66
CA GLN A 133 0.34 2.22 12.44
C GLN A 133 0.95 3.50 13.02
N ILE A 134 0.36 4.67 12.78
CA ILE A 134 0.85 5.93 13.39
C ILE A 134 0.81 5.84 14.91
N ARG A 135 -0.31 5.38 15.49
CA ARG A 135 -0.41 5.25 16.94
C ARG A 135 0.61 4.26 17.48
N ALA A 136 0.94 3.21 16.73
CA ALA A 136 1.99 2.28 17.11
C ALA A 136 3.38 2.90 17.08
N GLU A 137 3.72 3.59 15.98
CA GLU A 137 5.00 4.24 15.77
C GLU A 137 5.26 5.36 16.78
N LEU A 138 4.23 6.15 17.10
CA LEU A 138 4.32 7.25 18.08
C LEU A 138 4.21 6.79 19.55
N ASN A 139 4.08 5.49 19.80
CA ASN A 139 3.83 4.91 21.13
C ASN A 139 2.61 5.53 21.83
N LEU A 140 1.54 5.79 21.06
CA LEU A 140 0.25 6.24 21.58
C LEU A 140 -0.61 5.03 22.00
N PRO A 141 -1.59 5.24 22.91
CA PRO A 141 -2.54 4.19 23.28
C PRO A 141 -3.23 3.60 22.05
N CYS A 142 -3.56 2.31 22.08
CA CYS A 142 -4.41 1.68 21.07
C CYS A 142 -5.83 2.29 21.05
N SER A 143 -6.66 1.87 20.10
CA SER A 143 -8.09 2.20 20.15
C SER A 143 -8.80 1.44 21.28
N GLN A 144 -10.00 1.89 21.62
CA GLN A 144 -10.89 1.22 22.56
C GLN A 144 -11.32 -0.19 22.12
N TYR A 145 -11.10 -0.56 20.85
CA TYR A 145 -11.51 -1.85 20.29
C TYR A 145 -10.43 -2.93 20.40
N TYR A 146 -9.21 -2.55 20.81
CA TYR A 146 -8.04 -3.42 20.80
C TYR A 146 -8.18 -4.63 21.74
N GLU A 147 -8.56 -4.41 23.01
CA GLU A 147 -8.66 -5.49 24.00
C GLU A 147 -9.72 -6.53 23.59
N HIS A 148 -10.85 -6.08 23.03
CA HIS A 148 -11.90 -6.97 22.52
C HIS A 148 -11.41 -7.81 21.33
N ALA A 149 -10.64 -7.21 20.42
CA ALA A 149 -10.00 -7.94 19.33
C ALA A 149 -8.98 -8.97 19.86
N GLN A 150 -8.14 -8.61 20.82
CA GLN A 150 -7.20 -9.57 21.42
C GLN A 150 -7.92 -10.76 22.05
N HIS A 151 -9.02 -10.52 22.77
CA HIS A 151 -9.83 -11.59 23.34
C HIS A 151 -10.43 -12.49 22.25
N TYR A 152 -10.92 -11.91 21.15
CA TYR A 152 -11.39 -12.69 19.99
C TYR A 152 -10.30 -13.56 19.37
N PHE A 153 -9.13 -12.98 19.03
CA PHE A 153 -8.04 -13.71 18.37
C PHE A 153 -7.32 -14.71 19.29
N SER A 154 -7.53 -14.63 20.60
CA SER A 154 -7.13 -15.69 21.54
C SER A 154 -8.06 -16.92 21.52
N GLY A 155 -9.23 -16.80 20.88
CA GLY A 155 -10.30 -17.80 20.86
C GLY A 155 -11.28 -17.70 22.04
N GLY A 156 -11.06 -16.77 22.99
CA GLY A 156 -11.86 -16.68 24.22
C GLY A 156 -13.34 -16.31 24.03
N LEU A 157 -13.68 -15.61 22.94
CA LEU A 157 -15.09 -15.32 22.58
C LEU A 157 -15.78 -16.47 21.84
N GLY A 158 -15.00 -17.35 21.20
CA GLY A 158 -15.44 -18.27 20.16
C GLY A 158 -15.41 -17.63 18.76
N TRP A 159 -14.99 -18.42 17.76
CA TRP A 159 -14.70 -17.93 16.40
C TRP A 159 -15.93 -17.37 15.65
N GLU A 160 -17.14 -17.81 16.00
CA GLU A 160 -18.38 -17.35 15.36
C GLU A 160 -18.84 -15.96 15.83
N LYS A 161 -18.30 -15.41 16.92
CA LYS A 161 -18.75 -14.13 17.53
C LYS A 161 -18.03 -12.90 16.96
N TRP A 162 -17.66 -12.95 15.69
CA TRP A 162 -16.83 -11.93 15.04
C TRP A 162 -17.57 -10.62 14.75
N GLN A 163 -18.91 -10.60 14.71
CA GLN A 163 -19.71 -9.42 14.34
C GLN A 163 -19.54 -8.25 15.34
N THR A 164 -19.07 -8.55 16.55
CA THR A 164 -18.77 -7.55 17.59
C THR A 164 -17.33 -7.04 17.53
N VAL A 165 -16.48 -7.62 16.68
CA VAL A 165 -15.07 -7.30 16.58
C VAL A 165 -14.88 -6.18 15.56
N GLY A 166 -14.66 -4.96 16.06
CA GLY A 166 -14.46 -3.79 15.21
C GLY A 166 -13.16 -3.85 14.41
N LEU A 167 -13.21 -3.40 13.15
CA LEU A 167 -12.07 -3.36 12.23
C LEU A 167 -10.84 -2.67 12.85
N GLN A 168 -11.04 -1.54 13.54
CA GLN A 168 -9.95 -0.79 14.18
C GLN A 168 -9.17 -1.64 15.22
N GLY A 169 -9.84 -2.57 15.92
CA GLY A 169 -9.19 -3.48 16.86
C GLY A 169 -8.33 -4.52 16.14
N ILE A 170 -8.80 -5.04 15.00
CA ILE A 170 -8.02 -5.94 14.13
C ILE A 170 -6.77 -5.23 13.61
N THR A 171 -6.93 -4.00 13.13
CA THR A 171 -5.81 -3.21 12.59
C THR A 171 -4.81 -2.79 13.67
N ASP A 172 -5.26 -2.52 14.90
CA ASP A 172 -4.37 -2.27 16.05
C ASP A 172 -3.51 -3.50 16.37
N MET A 173 -4.09 -4.72 16.34
CA MET A 173 -3.30 -5.95 16.52
C MET A 173 -2.25 -6.13 15.41
N CYS A 174 -2.65 -5.90 14.16
CA CYS A 174 -1.73 -6.00 13.02
C CYS A 174 -0.64 -4.91 13.02
N ALA A 175 -0.92 -3.70 13.50
CA ALA A 175 0.10 -2.67 13.67
C ALA A 175 1.11 -3.00 14.79
N ARG A 176 0.74 -3.90 15.70
CA ARG A 176 1.48 -4.22 16.93
C ARG A 176 1.88 -5.69 17.02
N LEU A 177 2.23 -6.33 15.89
CA LEU A 177 2.58 -7.76 15.84
C LEU A 177 3.66 -8.18 16.84
N GLY A 178 4.59 -7.26 17.17
CA GLY A 178 5.69 -7.51 18.11
C GLY A 178 5.36 -7.26 19.59
N GLN A 179 4.13 -6.84 19.93
CA GLN A 179 3.70 -6.54 21.30
C GLN A 179 2.65 -7.55 21.77
N GLU A 180 2.56 -7.78 23.08
CA GLU A 180 1.47 -8.53 23.74
C GLU A 180 1.09 -9.86 23.05
N GLU A 181 2.09 -10.58 22.51
CA GLU A 181 1.93 -11.81 21.74
C GLU A 181 0.99 -11.72 20.51
N ASN A 182 0.65 -10.53 20.02
CA ASN A 182 -0.30 -10.34 18.91
C ASN A 182 0.02 -11.20 17.68
N GLY A 183 1.29 -11.22 17.26
CA GLY A 183 1.72 -12.06 16.14
C GLY A 183 1.55 -13.56 16.39
N VAL A 184 1.69 -14.01 17.65
CA VAL A 184 1.46 -15.41 18.03
C VAL A 184 -0.04 -15.73 18.01
N SER A 185 -0.87 -14.86 18.57
CA SER A 185 -2.33 -15.00 18.61
C SER A 185 -2.91 -15.04 17.21
N LEU A 186 -2.57 -14.06 16.35
CA LEU A 186 -3.00 -14.04 14.95
C LEU A 186 -2.60 -15.32 14.22
N ARG A 187 -1.34 -15.74 14.34
CA ARG A 187 -0.86 -16.98 13.71
C ARG A 187 -1.67 -18.22 14.13
N LYS A 188 -2.05 -18.33 15.40
CA LYS A 188 -2.87 -19.45 15.90
C LYS A 188 -4.31 -19.35 15.39
N ALA A 189 -4.87 -18.14 15.34
CA ALA A 189 -6.25 -17.88 14.96
C ALA A 189 -6.52 -18.10 13.47
N LEU A 190 -5.57 -17.81 12.57
CA LEU A 190 -5.80 -17.81 11.11
C LEU A 190 -6.55 -19.04 10.55
N LYS A 191 -6.29 -20.24 11.09
CA LYS A 191 -6.92 -21.49 10.64
C LYS A 191 -8.38 -21.67 11.11
N HIS A 192 -8.85 -20.79 11.97
CA HIS A 192 -10.16 -20.85 12.63
C HIS A 192 -11.07 -19.69 12.26
N LEU A 193 -10.52 -18.61 11.69
CA LEU A 193 -11.28 -17.40 11.41
C LEU A 193 -12.33 -17.67 10.32
N PRO A 194 -13.58 -17.22 10.52
CA PRO A 194 -14.52 -17.06 9.43
C PRO A 194 -14.01 -16.06 8.38
N ASN A 195 -14.63 -16.05 7.21
CA ASN A 195 -14.15 -15.29 6.05
C ASN A 195 -14.00 -13.79 6.35
N GLU A 196 -14.98 -13.15 6.97
CA GLU A 196 -14.99 -11.71 7.23
C GLU A 196 -13.80 -11.25 8.10
N PRO A 197 -13.58 -11.79 9.32
CA PRO A 197 -12.40 -11.44 10.11
C PRO A 197 -11.09 -11.92 9.48
N LEU A 198 -11.10 -13.00 8.68
CA LEU A 198 -9.92 -13.44 7.92
C LEU A 198 -9.52 -12.40 6.87
N TYR A 199 -10.44 -11.95 6.01
CA TYR A 199 -10.18 -10.93 5.00
C TYR A 199 -9.77 -9.60 5.63
N ALA A 200 -10.42 -9.17 6.72
CA ALA A 200 -10.02 -7.97 7.45
C ALA A 200 -8.59 -8.07 7.98
N THR A 201 -8.21 -9.24 8.51
CA THR A 201 -6.85 -9.50 9.00
C THR A 201 -5.83 -9.50 7.85
N LEU A 202 -6.09 -10.22 6.77
CA LEU A 202 -5.20 -10.29 5.61
C LEU A 202 -5.03 -8.92 4.92
N GLY A 203 -6.13 -8.16 4.81
CA GLY A 203 -6.14 -6.80 4.29
C GLY A 203 -5.33 -5.83 5.16
N ALA A 204 -5.37 -5.97 6.49
CA ALA A 204 -4.49 -5.19 7.37
C ALA A 204 -3.01 -5.59 7.22
N LEU A 205 -2.74 -6.90 7.10
CA LEU A 205 -1.38 -7.45 7.00
C LEU A 205 -0.67 -7.08 5.70
N GLU A 206 -1.38 -6.80 4.60
CA GLU A 206 -0.77 -6.34 3.34
C GLU A 206 0.02 -5.02 3.49
N HIS A 207 -0.24 -4.27 4.57
CA HIS A 207 0.41 -2.99 4.88
C HIS A 207 1.48 -3.09 5.97
N VAL A 208 1.77 -4.29 6.48
CA VAL A 208 2.68 -4.49 7.61
C VAL A 208 3.87 -5.34 7.17
N ASP A 209 5.04 -5.13 7.78
CA ASP A 209 6.18 -6.03 7.62
C ASP A 209 6.01 -7.24 8.55
N ILE A 210 5.89 -8.44 7.97
CA ILE A 210 5.46 -9.65 8.66
C ILE A 210 6.66 -10.49 9.08
N LYS A 211 6.66 -10.94 10.34
CA LYS A 211 7.68 -11.84 10.87
C LYS A 211 7.52 -13.26 10.32
N GLU A 212 8.66 -13.94 10.15
CA GLU A 212 8.79 -15.25 9.50
C GLU A 212 7.71 -16.25 9.92
N LYS A 213 7.52 -16.50 11.23
CA LYS A 213 6.54 -17.49 11.72
C LYS A 213 5.09 -17.22 11.29
N LEU A 214 4.67 -15.96 11.20
CA LEU A 214 3.33 -15.60 10.74
C LEU A 214 3.25 -15.69 9.22
N ALA A 215 4.29 -15.21 8.51
CA ALA A 215 4.38 -15.32 7.06
C ALA A 215 4.36 -16.78 6.58
N THR A 216 5.12 -17.68 7.21
CA THR A 216 5.09 -19.12 6.91
C THR A 216 3.69 -19.70 7.07
N ARG A 217 2.97 -19.35 8.14
CA ARG A 217 1.59 -19.82 8.35
C ARG A 217 0.64 -19.32 7.26
N ILE A 218 0.77 -18.06 6.84
CA ILE A 218 -0.04 -17.52 5.74
C ILE A 218 0.30 -18.23 4.43
N ALA A 219 1.59 -18.49 4.15
CA ALA A 219 2.02 -19.23 2.97
C ALA A 219 1.54 -20.68 2.98
N GLU A 220 1.52 -21.35 4.14
CA GLU A 220 0.95 -22.70 4.30
C GLU A 220 -0.54 -22.71 3.93
N LEU A 221 -1.32 -21.73 4.41
CA LEU A 221 -2.75 -21.62 4.09
C LEU A 221 -2.97 -21.30 2.61
N ALA A 222 -2.15 -20.44 2.03
CA ALA A 222 -2.19 -20.14 0.60
C ALA A 222 -1.88 -21.39 -0.25
N ARG A 223 -0.98 -22.26 0.21
CA ARG A 223 -0.65 -23.52 -0.47
C ARG A 223 -1.82 -24.49 -0.48
N ILE A 224 -2.60 -24.56 0.59
CA ILE A 224 -3.83 -25.36 0.61
C ILE A 224 -4.79 -24.92 -0.49
N GLU A 225 -4.98 -23.60 -0.67
CA GLU A 225 -5.78 -23.09 -1.78
C GLU A 225 -5.18 -23.47 -3.14
N ILE A 226 -3.88 -23.27 -3.33
CA ILE A 226 -3.17 -23.61 -4.59
C ILE A 226 -3.36 -25.09 -4.95
N ASP A 227 -3.18 -25.99 -4.00
CA ASP A 227 -3.21 -27.44 -4.25
C ASP A 227 -4.66 -27.99 -4.30
N GLY A 228 -5.64 -27.19 -3.92
CA GLY A 228 -7.06 -27.52 -3.99
C GLY A 228 -7.58 -27.69 -5.42
N GLN A 229 -8.58 -28.56 -5.58
CA GLN A 229 -9.26 -28.79 -6.86
C GLN A 229 -10.04 -27.55 -7.32
N ASN A 230 -10.71 -26.87 -6.37
CA ASN A 230 -11.50 -25.65 -6.59
C ASN A 230 -10.94 -24.52 -5.70
N PRO A 231 -9.82 -23.89 -6.09
CA PRO A 231 -9.20 -22.84 -5.30
C PRO A 231 -10.12 -21.62 -5.16
N ASP A 232 -10.21 -21.04 -3.98
CA ASP A 232 -10.79 -19.69 -3.84
C ASP A 232 -9.74 -18.66 -4.29
N LEU A 233 -9.93 -18.14 -5.50
CA LEU A 233 -9.00 -17.20 -6.12
C LEU A 233 -8.97 -15.83 -5.42
N PHE A 234 -10.06 -15.42 -4.79
CA PHE A 234 -10.11 -14.16 -4.04
C PHE A 234 -9.38 -14.29 -2.72
N LEU A 235 -9.55 -15.42 -2.03
CA LEU A 235 -8.81 -15.74 -0.81
C LEU A 235 -7.32 -15.94 -1.10
N LEU A 236 -6.97 -16.65 -2.18
CA LEU A 236 -5.59 -16.79 -2.63
C LEU A 236 -4.94 -15.43 -2.92
N SER A 237 -5.67 -14.52 -3.58
CA SER A 237 -5.22 -13.13 -3.78
C SER A 237 -4.99 -12.42 -2.44
N ALA A 238 -5.90 -12.57 -1.46
CA ALA A 238 -5.73 -11.97 -0.13
C ALA A 238 -4.51 -12.52 0.61
N TYR A 239 -4.24 -13.83 0.56
CA TYR A 239 -3.02 -14.40 1.15
C TYR A 239 -1.75 -13.90 0.47
N ALA A 240 -1.74 -13.83 -0.87
CA ALA A 240 -0.60 -13.31 -1.61
C ALA A 240 -0.32 -11.85 -1.24
N ARG A 241 -1.37 -11.00 -1.19
CA ARG A 241 -1.26 -9.59 -0.79
C ARG A 241 -0.77 -9.44 0.65
N ALA A 242 -1.29 -10.23 1.59
CA ALA A 242 -0.85 -10.21 2.98
C ALA A 242 0.67 -10.47 3.09
N LEU A 243 1.23 -11.34 2.24
CA LEU A 243 2.66 -11.64 2.21
C LEU A 243 3.54 -10.57 1.56
N ALA A 244 2.98 -9.43 1.14
CA ALA A 244 3.75 -8.35 0.53
C ALA A 244 4.84 -7.78 1.44
N GLY A 245 4.69 -7.87 2.77
CA GLY A 245 5.69 -7.44 3.75
C GLY A 245 6.54 -8.59 4.32
N ALA A 246 6.44 -9.80 3.77
CA ALA A 246 7.23 -10.93 4.23
C ALA A 246 8.62 -10.96 3.59
N ASN A 247 9.51 -11.78 4.16
CA ASN A 247 10.80 -12.09 3.53
C ASN A 247 10.58 -12.73 2.14
N ILE A 248 11.36 -12.31 1.15
CA ILE A 248 11.28 -12.80 -0.23
C ILE A 248 11.44 -14.32 -0.35
N ALA A 249 12.19 -14.95 0.56
CA ALA A 249 12.34 -16.41 0.62
C ALA A 249 11.01 -17.15 0.90
N ILE A 250 10.00 -16.45 1.43
CA ILE A 250 8.66 -16.98 1.71
C ILE A 250 7.67 -16.54 0.64
N SER A 251 7.69 -15.25 0.27
CA SER A 251 6.69 -14.67 -0.64
C SER A 251 6.95 -15.00 -2.11
N ALA A 252 8.20 -15.01 -2.58
CA ALA A 252 8.52 -15.30 -3.98
C ALA A 252 8.08 -16.72 -4.42
N PRO A 253 8.36 -17.80 -3.67
CA PRO A 253 7.91 -19.14 -4.07
C PRO A 253 6.40 -19.25 -4.20
N LEU A 254 5.63 -18.49 -3.40
CA LEU A 254 4.18 -18.46 -3.53
C LEU A 254 3.75 -17.79 -4.84
N ILE A 255 4.31 -16.62 -5.15
CA ILE A 255 4.00 -15.92 -6.41
C ILE A 255 4.40 -16.76 -7.61
N ASP A 256 5.57 -17.38 -7.61
CA ASP A 256 6.01 -18.26 -8.70
C ASP A 256 5.04 -19.44 -8.89
N ALA A 257 4.53 -20.03 -7.80
CA ALA A 257 3.56 -21.11 -7.91
C ALA A 257 2.19 -20.66 -8.46
N ILE A 258 1.72 -19.47 -8.08
CA ILE A 258 0.53 -18.86 -8.66
C ILE A 258 0.73 -18.65 -10.17
N LEU A 259 1.86 -18.03 -10.55
CA LEU A 259 2.18 -17.69 -11.93
C LEU A 259 2.55 -18.92 -12.77
N THR A 260 2.93 -20.05 -12.17
CA THR A 260 3.16 -21.31 -12.91
C THR A 260 1.87 -21.88 -13.49
N HIS A 261 0.71 -21.57 -12.92
CA HIS A 261 -0.56 -22.15 -13.33
C HIS A 261 -1.56 -21.09 -13.82
N PRO A 262 -2.00 -21.13 -15.11
CA PRO A 262 -3.00 -20.19 -15.61
C PRO A 262 -4.29 -20.19 -14.79
N ARG A 263 -4.72 -21.35 -14.26
CA ARG A 263 -5.95 -21.47 -13.44
C ARG A 263 -5.93 -20.62 -12.16
N LEU A 264 -4.74 -20.31 -11.65
CA LEU A 264 -4.55 -19.51 -10.43
C LEU A 264 -4.32 -18.03 -10.74
N SER A 265 -4.03 -17.71 -12.01
CA SER A 265 -3.65 -16.38 -12.48
C SER A 265 -4.87 -15.58 -12.96
N HIS A 266 -5.95 -15.60 -12.18
CA HIS A 266 -7.13 -14.79 -12.45
C HIS A 266 -6.81 -13.29 -12.38
N GLN A 267 -7.60 -12.45 -13.06
CA GLN A 267 -7.38 -11.00 -13.15
C GLN A 267 -7.21 -10.36 -11.76
N GLU A 268 -8.06 -10.71 -10.79
CA GLU A 268 -7.99 -10.22 -9.41
C GLU A 268 -6.71 -10.63 -8.66
N VAL A 269 -6.17 -11.81 -8.96
CA VAL A 269 -4.90 -12.27 -8.38
C VAL A 269 -3.75 -11.46 -8.97
N LEU A 270 -3.76 -11.25 -10.29
CA LEU A 270 -2.74 -10.45 -10.99
C LEU A 270 -2.77 -8.97 -10.58
N ILE A 271 -3.96 -8.39 -10.41
CA ILE A 271 -4.15 -7.04 -9.87
C ILE A 271 -3.60 -6.97 -8.43
N GLY A 272 -3.87 -7.97 -7.59
CA GLY A 272 -3.31 -8.06 -6.25
C GLY A 272 -1.78 -8.10 -6.23
N ILE A 273 -1.18 -8.91 -7.10
CA ILE A 273 0.28 -9.00 -7.25
C ILE A 273 0.87 -7.67 -7.70
N ALA A 274 0.34 -7.06 -8.77
CA ALA A 274 0.79 -5.76 -9.26
C ALA A 274 0.60 -4.64 -8.21
N GLY A 275 -0.49 -4.68 -7.46
CA GLY A 275 -0.86 -3.64 -6.50
C GLY A 275 -0.14 -3.73 -5.15
N ARG A 276 0.31 -4.92 -4.72
CA ARG A 276 0.90 -5.14 -3.38
C ARG A 276 2.24 -5.87 -3.38
N CYS A 277 2.42 -6.81 -4.30
CA CYS A 277 3.60 -7.67 -4.37
C CYS A 277 4.56 -7.28 -5.51
N TRP A 278 4.46 -6.04 -6.00
CA TRP A 278 5.19 -5.55 -7.17
C TRP A 278 6.71 -5.74 -7.07
N HIS A 279 7.28 -5.60 -5.87
CA HIS A 279 8.71 -5.77 -5.62
C HIS A 279 9.22 -7.18 -5.98
N LEU A 280 8.35 -8.19 -5.99
CA LEU A 280 8.69 -9.55 -6.43
C LEU A 280 8.82 -9.66 -7.95
N LEU A 281 8.24 -8.71 -8.70
CA LEU A 281 8.39 -8.58 -10.15
C LEU A 281 9.71 -7.88 -10.53
N ALA A 282 10.59 -7.54 -9.57
CA ALA A 282 11.94 -7.08 -9.89
C ALA A 282 12.81 -8.21 -10.47
N ASN A 283 12.41 -9.47 -10.28
CA ASN A 283 13.00 -10.61 -10.99
C ASN A 283 12.45 -10.68 -12.42
N ALA A 284 13.33 -10.65 -13.43
CA ALA A 284 12.94 -10.63 -14.84
C ALA A 284 12.13 -11.87 -15.27
N THR A 285 12.46 -13.06 -14.76
CA THR A 285 11.73 -14.29 -15.08
C THR A 285 10.33 -14.28 -14.49
N THR A 286 10.18 -13.85 -13.23
CA THR A 286 8.87 -13.68 -12.60
C THR A 286 8.05 -12.61 -13.30
N ALA A 287 8.67 -11.48 -13.69
CA ALA A 287 8.02 -10.41 -14.45
C ALA A 287 7.51 -10.88 -15.82
N GLU A 288 8.33 -11.61 -16.57
CA GLU A 288 7.92 -12.16 -17.87
C GLU A 288 6.74 -13.14 -17.71
N GLN A 289 6.79 -14.03 -16.72
CA GLN A 289 5.66 -14.92 -16.41
C GLN A 289 4.41 -14.17 -16.00
N PHE A 290 4.54 -13.13 -15.16
CA PHE A 290 3.42 -12.27 -14.79
C PHE A 290 2.76 -11.63 -16.02
N LEU A 291 3.56 -11.06 -16.93
CA LEU A 291 3.05 -10.46 -18.16
C LEU A 291 2.41 -11.49 -19.09
N LEU A 292 2.99 -12.69 -19.20
CA LEU A 292 2.39 -13.79 -19.95
C LEU A 292 1.01 -14.15 -19.39
N ARG A 293 0.89 -14.31 -18.07
CA ARG A 293 -0.39 -14.58 -17.42
C ARG A 293 -1.40 -13.47 -17.64
N LEU A 294 -0.94 -12.22 -17.58
CA LEU A 294 -1.78 -11.07 -17.87
C LEU A 294 -2.27 -11.07 -19.32
N ALA A 295 -1.41 -11.38 -20.29
CA ALA A 295 -1.80 -11.51 -21.70
C ALA A 295 -2.82 -12.64 -21.93
N GLN A 296 -2.65 -13.76 -21.23
CA GLN A 296 -3.56 -14.92 -21.30
C GLN A 296 -4.96 -14.65 -20.73
N THR A 297 -5.15 -13.57 -19.97
CA THR A 297 -6.50 -13.13 -19.56
C THR A 297 -7.36 -12.68 -20.75
N GLY A 298 -6.75 -12.36 -21.89
CA GLY A 298 -7.42 -11.79 -23.06
C GLY A 298 -7.88 -10.34 -22.88
N ASN A 299 -7.68 -9.74 -21.70
CA ASN A 299 -8.10 -8.38 -21.38
C ASN A 299 -6.99 -7.37 -21.71
N GLN A 300 -6.94 -6.91 -22.96
CA GLN A 300 -5.91 -5.96 -23.41
C GLN A 300 -5.96 -4.63 -22.65
N ALA A 301 -7.15 -4.16 -22.25
CA ALA A 301 -7.28 -2.92 -21.48
C ALA A 301 -6.59 -3.07 -20.11
N LEU A 302 -6.83 -4.18 -19.41
CA LEU A 302 -6.16 -4.49 -18.16
C LEU A 302 -4.64 -4.66 -18.35
N PHE A 303 -4.22 -5.36 -19.42
CA PHE A 303 -2.81 -5.50 -19.76
C PHE A 303 -2.12 -4.13 -19.88
N ASN A 304 -2.72 -3.24 -20.68
CA ASN A 304 -2.17 -1.90 -20.90
C ASN A 304 -2.13 -1.08 -19.61
N GLN A 305 -3.20 -1.13 -18.81
CA GLN A 305 -3.29 -0.40 -17.56
C GLN A 305 -2.23 -0.85 -16.55
N LEU A 306 -2.11 -2.16 -16.30
CA LEU A 306 -1.13 -2.68 -15.34
C LEU A 306 0.30 -2.52 -15.85
N PHE A 307 0.57 -2.70 -17.15
CA PHE A 307 1.91 -2.47 -17.69
C PHE A 307 2.33 -1.01 -17.53
N ALA A 308 1.46 -0.06 -17.91
CA ALA A 308 1.74 1.37 -17.78
C ALA A 308 1.92 1.79 -16.32
N ASP A 309 1.11 1.25 -15.41
CA ASP A 309 1.21 1.50 -13.98
C ASP A 309 2.50 0.93 -13.36
N LEU A 310 2.89 -0.29 -13.72
CA LEU A 310 4.10 -0.94 -13.19
C LEU A 310 5.39 -0.33 -13.73
N VAL A 311 5.44 0.09 -15.00
CA VAL A 311 6.62 0.75 -15.60
C VAL A 311 6.91 2.11 -14.96
N MET A 312 5.93 2.71 -14.27
CA MET A 312 6.15 3.95 -13.51
C MET A 312 6.95 3.69 -12.22
N LEU A 313 6.93 2.48 -11.66
CA LEU A 313 7.75 2.14 -10.48
C LEU A 313 9.24 2.17 -10.86
N PRO A 314 10.09 2.95 -10.14
CA PRO A 314 11.50 3.06 -10.48
C PRO A 314 12.23 1.72 -10.57
N GLU A 315 11.94 0.80 -9.64
CA GLU A 315 12.58 -0.52 -9.58
C GLU A 315 12.14 -1.46 -10.72
N LEU A 316 10.89 -1.33 -11.19
CA LEU A 316 10.35 -2.21 -12.24
C LEU A 316 10.57 -1.67 -13.64
N ARG A 317 10.75 -0.35 -13.80
CA ARG A 317 11.03 0.27 -15.09
C ARG A 317 12.20 -0.39 -15.82
N MET A 318 13.28 -0.66 -15.10
CA MET A 318 14.49 -1.29 -15.63
C MET A 318 14.32 -2.77 -15.96
N VAL A 319 13.26 -3.41 -15.47
CA VAL A 319 12.95 -4.82 -15.70
C VAL A 319 11.92 -4.97 -16.83
N LEU A 320 10.87 -4.16 -16.82
CA LEU A 320 9.74 -4.28 -17.73
C LEU A 320 9.98 -3.67 -19.11
N LEU A 321 10.72 -2.55 -19.21
CA LEU A 321 11.00 -1.95 -20.51
C LEU A 321 11.83 -2.86 -21.43
N PRO A 322 12.90 -3.53 -20.98
CA PRO A 322 13.63 -4.49 -21.81
C PRO A 322 12.75 -5.64 -22.34
N LEU A 323 11.72 -6.06 -21.60
CA LEU A 323 10.82 -7.14 -22.02
C LEU A 323 10.02 -6.78 -23.28
N LEU A 324 9.82 -5.49 -23.59
CA LEU A 324 9.20 -5.04 -24.86
C LEU A 324 9.98 -5.45 -26.11
N HIS A 325 11.27 -5.74 -25.96
CA HIS A 325 12.19 -6.10 -27.04
C HIS A 325 12.68 -7.54 -26.94
N SER A 326 12.17 -8.31 -25.97
CA SER A 326 12.46 -9.74 -25.84
C SER A 326 11.79 -10.55 -26.95
N SER A 327 12.10 -11.84 -27.05
CA SER A 327 11.37 -12.80 -27.90
C SER A 327 10.47 -13.69 -27.04
N PRO A 328 9.34 -13.16 -26.52
CA PRO A 328 8.50 -13.88 -25.59
C PRO A 328 7.61 -14.91 -26.30
N SER A 329 6.74 -15.58 -25.54
CA SER A 329 5.71 -16.44 -26.13
C SER A 329 4.79 -15.66 -27.09
N PRO A 330 4.13 -16.34 -28.06
CA PRO A 330 3.26 -15.68 -29.03
C PRO A 330 2.16 -14.81 -28.42
N GLU A 331 1.56 -15.25 -27.31
CA GLU A 331 0.49 -14.53 -26.61
C GLU A 331 1.00 -13.22 -26.02
N LEU A 332 2.16 -13.27 -25.34
CA LEU A 332 2.78 -12.09 -24.77
C LEU A 332 3.30 -11.15 -25.86
N ALA A 333 3.92 -11.68 -26.92
CA ALA A 333 4.35 -10.89 -28.08
C ALA A 333 3.20 -10.09 -28.69
N ASN A 334 2.04 -10.72 -28.88
CA ASN A 334 0.84 -10.07 -29.41
C ASN A 334 0.31 -8.97 -28.47
N ALA A 335 0.29 -9.21 -27.15
CA ALA A 335 -0.15 -8.23 -26.17
C ALA A 335 0.79 -7.00 -26.11
N LEU A 336 2.10 -7.21 -26.19
CA LEU A 336 3.11 -6.14 -26.24
C LEU A 336 3.03 -5.34 -27.55
N LEU A 337 2.80 -5.99 -28.69
CA LEU A 337 2.60 -5.31 -29.97
C LEU A 337 1.37 -4.38 -29.92
N LYS A 338 0.24 -4.87 -29.39
CA LYS A 338 -0.98 -4.07 -29.21
C LYS A 338 -0.79 -2.91 -28.24
N LEU A 339 -0.02 -3.11 -27.16
CA LEU A 339 0.38 -2.04 -26.25
C LEU A 339 1.16 -0.94 -26.98
N GLN A 340 2.18 -1.30 -27.77
CA GLN A 340 2.99 -0.35 -28.53
C GLN A 340 2.18 0.43 -29.58
N GLN A 341 1.19 -0.21 -30.21
CA GLN A 341 0.27 0.45 -31.13
C GLN A 341 -0.61 1.48 -30.41
N ALA A 342 -1.15 1.12 -29.23
CA ALA A 342 -2.00 2.00 -28.44
C ALA A 342 -1.27 3.24 -27.90
N THR A 343 0.06 3.17 -27.69
CA THR A 343 0.86 4.34 -27.26
C THR A 343 1.25 5.29 -28.38
N LYS A 344 1.09 4.88 -29.65
CA LYS A 344 1.41 5.71 -30.82
C LYS A 344 0.18 6.42 -31.41
N ALA A 345 -1.01 5.94 -31.08
CA ALA A 345 -2.29 6.56 -31.42
C ALA A 345 -2.64 7.63 -30.38
#